data_AF-A0A848D6P6-F1
#
_entry.id   AF-A0A848D6P6-F1
#
_cell.length_a   1.000
_cell.length_b   1.000
_cell.length_c   1.000
_cell.angle_alpha   90.00
_cell.angle_beta   90.00
_cell.angle_gamma   90.00
#
_symmetry.space_group_name_H-M   'P 1'
#
loop_
_entity.id
_entity.type
_entity.pdbx_description
1 polymer ?
#
loop_
_entity_poly.entity_id
_entity_poly.type
_entity_poly.pdbx_seq_one_letter_code
_entity_poly.pdbx_strand_id
1 'polypeptide(L)' 'MDFWSLAYKLKWITKDQLRLAVKTEQNPFGEITVTQFKAITGDDFVSVAQ' A
#
# COMPACT_ATOMS: atom_id res chain seq x y z
N MET A 1 0.42 -2.13 -11.44
CA MET A 1 1.35 -2.85 -10.54
C MET A 1 2.67 -2.10 -10.33
N ASP A 2 3.17 -1.33 -11.29
CA ASP A 2 4.46 -0.62 -11.14
C ASP A 2 4.38 0.82 -10.64
N PHE A 3 3.23 1.50 -10.76
CA PHE A 3 3.10 2.90 -10.34
C PHE A 3 3.39 3.08 -8.85
N TRP A 4 2.73 2.29 -8.00
CA TRP A 4 2.90 2.36 -6.54
C TRP A 4 4.29 1.93 -6.08
N SER A 5 4.88 0.92 -6.76
CA SER A 5 6.25 0.47 -6.48
C SER A 5 7.28 1.53 -6.85
N LEU A 6 7.13 2.16 -8.01
CA LEU A 6 7.98 3.24 -8.48
C LEU A 6 7.81 4.51 -7.65
N ALA A 7 6.56 4.90 -7.35
CA ALA A 7 6.25 6.05 -6.51
C ALA A 7 6.85 5.90 -5.12
N TYR A 8 6.78 4.70 -4.52
CA TYR A 8 7.43 4.45 -3.23
C TYR A 8 8.96 4.47 -3.34
N LYS A 9 9.53 3.87 -4.39
CA LYS A 9 10.98 3.85 -4.65
C LYS A 9 11.55 5.26 -4.89
N LEU A 10 10.78 6.12 -5.56
CA LEU A 10 11.08 7.54 -5.78
C LEU A 10 10.67 8.43 -4.61
N LYS A 11 10.12 7.87 -3.51
CA LYS A 11 9.60 8.59 -2.35
C LYS A 11 8.55 9.66 -2.68
N TRP A 12 7.80 9.48 -3.77
CA TRP A 12 6.66 10.33 -4.13
C TRP A 12 5.50 10.18 -3.16
N ILE A 13 5.42 9.02 -2.51
CA ILE A 13 4.39 8.66 -1.55
C ILE A 13 5.05 8.06 -0.31
N THR A 14 4.42 8.29 0.84
CA THR A 14 4.78 7.66 2.11
C THR A 14 4.02 6.35 2.30
N LYS A 15 4.49 5.53 3.26
CA LYS A 15 3.84 4.29 3.67
C LYS A 15 2.35 4.51 3.97
N ASP A 16 1.99 5.63 4.57
CA ASP A 16 0.60 6.01 4.89
C ASP A 16 -0.27 6.26 3.64
N GLN A 17 0.27 6.98 2.65
CA GLN A 17 -0.42 7.23 1.37
C GLN A 17 -0.59 5.93 0.57
N LEU A 18 0.45 5.08 0.56
CA LEU A 18 0.36 3.76 -0.03
C LEU A 18 -0.69 2.89 0.71
N ARG A 19 -0.86 3.09 2.01
CA ARG A 19 -1.84 2.39 2.87
C ARG A 19 -3.27 2.69 2.45
N LEU A 20 -3.56 3.94 2.10
CA LEU A 20 -4.86 4.37 1.56
C LEU A 20 -5.15 3.73 0.21
N ALA A 21 -4.12 3.49 -0.60
CA ALA A 21 -4.26 2.79 -1.88
C ALA A 21 -4.44 1.27 -1.73
N VAL A 22 -4.32 0.72 -0.51
CA VAL A 22 -4.55 -0.69 -0.26
C VAL A 22 -6.04 -1.00 -0.31
N LYS A 23 -6.38 -1.92 -1.21
CA LYS A 23 -7.70 -2.50 -1.35
C LYS A 23 -8.01 -3.31 -0.11
N THR A 24 -9.00 -2.84 0.62
CA THR A 24 -9.53 -3.49 1.82
C THR A 24 -11.06 -3.50 1.71
N GLU A 25 -11.74 -4.26 2.57
CA GLU A 25 -13.20 -4.25 2.62
C GLU A 25 -13.77 -2.85 2.88
N GLN A 26 -13.03 -2.01 3.60
CA GLN A 26 -13.40 -0.62 3.87
C GLN A 26 -13.01 0.34 2.74
N ASN A 27 -12.08 -0.04 1.86
CA ASN A 27 -11.65 0.78 0.73
C ASN A 27 -11.68 -0.02 -0.60
N PRO A 28 -12.86 -0.11 -1.25
CA PRO A 28 -13.01 -0.86 -2.50
C PRO A 28 -12.29 -0.20 -3.68
N PHE A 29 -11.93 1.09 -3.55
CA PHE A 29 -11.17 1.87 -4.53
C PHE A 29 -9.65 1.64 -4.45
N GLY A 30 -9.18 0.81 -3.52
CA GLY A 30 -7.76 0.49 -3.47
C GLY A 30 -7.31 -0.26 -4.72
N GLU A 31 -6.15 0.14 -5.25
CA GLU A 31 -5.56 -0.40 -6.48
C GLU A 31 -4.54 -1.52 -6.21
N ILE A 32 -4.05 -1.63 -4.98
CA ILE A 32 -3.05 -2.62 -4.56
C ILE A 32 -3.57 -3.46 -3.40
N THR A 33 -3.20 -4.73 -3.30
CA THR A 33 -3.57 -5.57 -2.15
C THR A 33 -2.56 -5.43 -1.01
N VAL A 34 -2.93 -5.87 0.21
CA VAL A 34 -2.01 -5.97 1.37
C VAL A 34 -0.72 -6.72 1.03
N THR A 35 -0.81 -7.76 0.20
CA THR A 35 0.35 -8.51 -0.28
C THR A 35 1.27 -7.68 -1.18
N GLN A 36 0.69 -6.83 -2.05
CA GLN A 36 1.47 -5.91 -2.89
C GLN A 36 2.07 -4.77 -2.06
N PHE A 37 1.34 -4.25 -1.07
CA PHE A 37 1.89 -3.27 -0.13
C PHE A 37 3.15 -3.80 0.54
N LYS A 38 3.13 -5.05 1.03
CA LYS A 38 4.29 -5.71 1.62
C LYS A 38 5.43 -5.89 0.62
N ALA A 39 5.13 -6.26 -0.62
CA ALA A 39 6.13 -6.38 -1.68
C ALA A 39 6.80 -5.04 -2.05
N ILE A 40 6.05 -3.93 -2.00
CA ILE A 40 6.53 -2.58 -2.33
C ILE A 40 7.33 -1.97 -1.17
N THR A 41 6.79 -2.07 0.05
CA THR A 41 7.36 -1.40 1.23
C THR A 41 8.39 -2.23 1.96
N GLY A 42 8.36 -3.55 1.79
CA GLY A 42 9.09 -4.49 2.64
C GLY A 42 8.52 -4.58 4.06
N ASP A 43 7.40 -3.91 4.34
CA ASP A 43 6.79 -3.79 5.66
C ASP A 43 5.50 -4.61 5.68
N ASP A 44 5.25 -5.34 6.76
CA ASP A 44 3.93 -5.92 6.96
C ASP A 44 2.92 -4.78 7.10
N PHE A 45 1.84 -4.85 6.31
CA PHE A 45 0.69 -3.98 6.52
C PHE A 45 0.06 -4.37 7.86
N VAL A 46 0.58 -3.82 8.95
CA VAL A 46 -0.02 -3.96 10.29
C VAL A 46 -1.22 -3.04 10.28
N SER A 47 -2.33 -3.48 9.67
CA SER A 47 -3.64 -2.91 9.95
C SER A 47 -3.86 -3.09 11.45
N VAL A 48 -3.89 -2.01 12.21
CA VAL A 48 -4.38 -2.04 13.59
C VAL A 48 -5.88 -2.27 13.52
N ALA A 49 -6.27 -3.50 13.20
CA ALA A 49 -7.55 -4.06 13.58
C ALA A 49 -7.27 -4.87 14.86
N GLN A 50 -7.18 -4.15 15.98
CA GLN A 50 -7.40 -4.71 17.31
C GLN A 50 -8.74 -4.17 17.83
#